data_AF-A0AAW0K462-F1
#
_entry.id   AF-A0AAW0K462-F1
#
_cell.length_a   1.000
_cell.length_b   1.000
_cell.length_c   1.000
_cell.angle_alpha   90.00
_cell.angle_beta   90.00
_cell.angle_gamma   90.00
#
_symmetry.space_group_name_H-M   'P 1'
#
loop_
_entity.id
_entity.type
_entity.pdbx_description
1 polymer ?
#
loop_
_entity_poly.entity_id
_entity_poly.type
_entity_poly.pdbx_seq_one_letter_code
_entity_poly.pdbx_strand_id
1 'polypeptide(L)'
;MKDVYAEDAVSDWASVSFSALLLNSVMSAFRAEFIATRSMDFIGMIKECNESGFPKHLLFHSLGLNLALADPPENDRLQILNEAWKVITKLKNPQDYINCAEVWVDYTCRHFTHMTPDRAFEDSYPQLQSIIKKVIAHFHDFSVLFSVEKFLPFLDMFQKESVRVEVCKCIMEAFIK
;
A
#
# COMPACT_ATOMS: atom_id res chain seq x y z
N MET A 1 -33.40 -11.80 5.43
CA MET A 1 -33.91 -11.79 6.83
C MET A 1 -32.79 -11.88 7.87
N LYS A 2 -31.60 -12.45 7.57
CA LYS A 2 -30.45 -12.43 8.49
C LYS A 2 -29.66 -11.09 8.50
N ASP A 3 -29.74 -10.30 7.43
CA ASP A 3 -28.93 -9.08 7.30
C ASP A 3 -29.53 -7.86 8.04
N VAL A 4 -30.85 -7.79 8.19
CA VAL A 4 -31.54 -6.67 8.87
C VAL A 4 -31.24 -6.66 10.38
N TYR A 5 -31.19 -7.83 11.02
CA TYR A 5 -30.81 -7.93 12.43
C TYR A 5 -29.34 -7.59 12.70
N ALA A 6 -28.47 -7.70 11.70
CA ALA A 6 -27.07 -7.31 11.81
C ALA A 6 -26.88 -5.79 11.67
N GLU A 7 -27.70 -5.13 10.86
CA GLU A 7 -27.69 -3.67 10.72
C GLU A 7 -28.20 -2.96 11.98
N ASP A 8 -29.31 -3.43 12.55
CA ASP A 8 -29.86 -2.88 13.79
C ASP A 8 -28.93 -3.12 15.00
N ALA A 9 -28.29 -4.29 15.07
CA ALA A 9 -27.32 -4.58 16.12
C ALA A 9 -26.12 -3.62 16.07
N VAL A 10 -25.60 -3.31 14.88
CA VAL A 10 -24.40 -2.45 14.73
C VAL A 10 -24.70 -0.98 15.10
N SER A 11 -25.91 -0.48 14.82
CA SER A 11 -26.29 0.88 15.24
C SER A 11 -26.41 1.01 16.77
N ASP A 12 -26.79 -0.07 17.47
CA ASP A 12 -26.80 -0.14 18.94
C ASP A 12 -25.38 -0.33 19.53
N TRP A 13 -24.44 -0.90 18.77
CA TRP A 13 -23.06 -1.19 19.21
C TRP A 13 -22.18 0.06 19.41
N ALA A 14 -22.53 1.19 18.81
CA ALA A 14 -21.78 2.44 19.01
C ALA A 14 -21.79 2.95 20.48
N SER A 15 -22.65 2.38 21.34
CA SER A 15 -22.82 2.78 22.74
C SER A 15 -22.08 1.89 23.77
N VAL A 16 -21.50 0.76 23.34
CA VAL A 16 -20.91 -0.24 24.26
C VAL A 16 -19.39 -0.30 24.09
N SER A 17 -18.64 -0.16 25.17
CA SER A 17 -17.18 -0.39 25.14
C SER A 17 -16.90 -1.89 24.89
N PHE A 18 -16.57 -2.22 23.65
CA PHE A 18 -16.18 -3.59 23.28
C PHE A 18 -14.81 -3.94 23.85
N SER A 19 -14.66 -5.16 24.35
CA SER A 19 -13.33 -5.70 24.63
C SER A 19 -12.61 -5.98 23.31
N ALA A 20 -11.30 -5.70 23.27
CA ALA A 20 -10.47 -5.99 22.11
C ALA A 20 -10.57 -7.47 21.67
N LEU A 21 -10.69 -8.42 22.61
CA LEU A 21 -10.88 -9.84 22.30
C LEU A 21 -12.19 -10.14 21.54
N LEU A 22 -13.29 -9.52 21.94
CA LEU A 22 -14.58 -9.69 21.25
C LEU A 22 -14.49 -9.13 19.83
N LEU A 23 -13.87 -7.97 19.66
CA LEU A 23 -13.68 -7.36 18.34
C LEU A 23 -12.81 -8.24 17.43
N ASN A 24 -11.73 -8.82 17.96
CA ASN A 24 -10.92 -9.79 17.23
C ASN A 24 -11.72 -11.05 16.83
N SER A 25 -12.57 -11.53 17.74
CA SER A 25 -13.42 -12.70 17.50
C SER A 25 -14.43 -12.42 16.37
N VAL A 26 -15.03 -11.24 16.33
CA VAL A 26 -15.91 -10.80 15.24
C VAL A 26 -15.16 -10.79 13.90
N MET A 27 -13.98 -10.15 13.84
CA MET A 27 -13.17 -10.12 12.61
C MET A 27 -12.70 -11.50 12.14
N SER A 28 -12.64 -12.49 13.04
CA SER A 28 -12.25 -13.86 12.70
C SER A 28 -13.44 -14.75 12.29
N ALA A 29 -14.64 -14.43 12.75
CA ALA A 29 -15.83 -15.25 12.55
C ALA A 29 -16.69 -14.82 11.35
N PHE A 30 -16.67 -13.53 11.00
CA PHE A 30 -17.43 -12.99 9.89
C PHE A 30 -16.65 -13.09 8.58
N ARG A 31 -17.37 -13.01 7.45
CA ARG A 31 -16.76 -13.02 6.12
C ARG A 31 -15.95 -11.73 5.89
N ALA A 32 -14.85 -11.86 5.17
CA ALA A 32 -13.96 -10.74 4.88
C ALA A 32 -14.66 -9.56 4.20
N GLU A 33 -15.63 -9.80 3.32
CA GLU A 33 -16.37 -8.75 2.62
C GLU A 33 -17.22 -7.90 3.58
N PHE A 34 -17.77 -8.51 4.64
CA PHE A 34 -18.52 -7.78 5.66
C PHE A 34 -17.60 -6.87 6.47
N ILE A 35 -16.39 -7.33 6.76
CA ILE A 35 -15.38 -6.53 7.47
C ILE A 35 -14.85 -5.43 6.56
N ALA A 36 -14.54 -5.74 5.31
CA ALA A 36 -13.94 -4.80 4.35
C ALA A 36 -14.87 -3.65 3.99
N THR A 37 -16.16 -3.93 3.75
CA THR A 37 -17.18 -2.90 3.48
C THR A 37 -17.42 -1.94 4.66
N ARG A 38 -17.01 -2.32 5.87
CA ARG A 38 -17.19 -1.56 7.12
C ARG A 38 -15.88 -1.24 7.82
N SER A 39 -14.76 -1.28 7.09
CA SER A 39 -13.41 -1.15 7.64
C SER A 39 -13.22 0.11 8.49
N MET A 40 -13.82 1.23 8.10
CA MET A 40 -13.78 2.49 8.86
C MET A 40 -14.51 2.41 10.20
N ASP A 41 -15.65 1.72 10.27
CA ASP A 41 -16.35 1.48 11.52
C ASP A 41 -15.51 0.59 12.45
N PHE A 42 -14.89 -0.45 11.90
CA PHE A 42 -13.94 -1.30 12.65
C PHE A 42 -12.75 -0.51 13.17
N ILE A 43 -12.17 0.40 12.39
CA ILE A 43 -11.10 1.29 12.85
C ILE A 43 -11.59 2.17 14.01
N GLY A 44 -12.81 2.73 13.93
CA GLY A 44 -13.43 3.46 15.02
C GLY A 44 -13.53 2.61 16.29
N MET A 45 -14.08 1.40 16.16
CA MET A 45 -14.20 0.45 17.28
C MET A 45 -12.83 0.07 17.87
N ILE A 46 -11.80 -0.16 17.04
CA ILE A 46 -10.45 -0.49 17.50
C ILE A 46 -9.85 0.68 18.30
N LYS A 47 -10.11 1.94 17.91
CA LYS A 47 -9.59 3.11 18.63
C LYS A 47 -10.21 3.26 20.01
N GLU A 48 -11.51 3.01 20.12
CA GLU A 48 -12.30 3.18 21.35
C GLU A 48 -12.32 1.92 22.25
N CYS A 49 -11.90 0.75 21.75
CA CYS A 49 -11.97 -0.49 22.53
C CYS A 49 -11.01 -0.49 23.75
N ASN A 50 -11.43 -1.20 24.80
CA ASN A 50 -10.58 -1.45 25.96
C ASN A 50 -9.52 -2.52 25.64
N GLU A 51 -8.24 -2.16 25.78
CA GLU A 51 -7.07 -3.01 25.49
C GLU A 51 -6.78 -4.10 26.54
N SER A 52 -7.61 -4.22 27.58
CA SER A 52 -7.41 -5.15 28.69
C SER A 52 -7.20 -6.60 28.21
N GLY A 53 -5.93 -7.01 28.09
CA GLY A 53 -5.52 -8.36 27.70
C GLY A 53 -5.36 -8.62 26.19
N PHE A 54 -5.60 -7.63 25.30
CA PHE A 54 -5.38 -7.82 23.86
C PHE A 54 -4.90 -6.51 23.19
N PRO A 55 -3.65 -6.47 22.70
CA PRO A 55 -3.08 -5.28 22.08
C PRO A 55 -3.79 -4.84 20.80
N LYS A 56 -3.97 -3.52 20.60
CA LYS A 56 -4.60 -2.98 19.38
C LYS A 56 -3.87 -3.32 18.08
N HIS A 57 -2.56 -3.51 18.13
CA HIS A 57 -1.81 -3.89 16.91
C HIS A 57 -2.26 -5.23 16.35
N LEU A 58 -2.68 -6.18 17.21
CA LEU A 58 -3.24 -7.45 16.76
C LEU A 58 -4.62 -7.26 16.11
N LEU A 59 -5.39 -6.25 16.52
CA LEU A 59 -6.64 -5.90 15.84
C LEU A 59 -6.40 -5.32 14.45
N PHE A 60 -5.41 -4.43 14.32
CA PHE A 60 -5.00 -3.91 13.01
C PHE A 60 -4.41 -5.00 12.11
N HIS A 61 -3.72 -5.99 12.68
CA HIS A 61 -3.28 -7.17 11.96
C HIS A 61 -4.48 -7.99 11.43
N SER A 62 -5.43 -8.32 12.30
CA SER A 62 -6.65 -9.06 11.90
C SER A 62 -7.50 -8.31 10.88
N LEU A 63 -7.60 -6.98 11.00
CA LEU A 63 -8.24 -6.14 9.99
C LEU A 63 -7.51 -6.24 8.66
N GLY A 64 -6.18 -6.08 8.66
CA GLY A 64 -5.35 -6.19 7.46
C GLY A 64 -5.52 -7.54 6.74
N LEU A 65 -5.62 -8.65 7.49
CA LEU A 65 -5.87 -9.98 6.92
C LEU A 65 -7.22 -10.05 6.20
N ASN A 66 -8.27 -9.46 6.78
CA ASN A 66 -9.57 -9.39 6.12
C ASN A 66 -9.49 -8.54 4.84
N LEU A 67 -8.77 -7.42 4.87
CA LEU A 67 -8.59 -6.54 3.71
C LEU A 67 -7.70 -7.15 2.62
N ALA A 68 -6.84 -8.11 2.97
CA ALA A 68 -6.11 -8.91 2.00
C ALA A 68 -6.99 -9.98 1.31
N LEU A 69 -8.19 -10.26 1.85
CA LEU A 69 -9.14 -11.21 1.27
C LEU A 69 -10.29 -10.52 0.54
N ALA A 70 -10.64 -9.29 0.92
CA ALA A 70 -11.71 -8.52 0.30
C ALA A 70 -11.39 -7.02 0.28
N ASP A 71 -11.74 -6.37 -0.83
CA ASP A 71 -11.43 -4.95 -1.02
C ASP A 71 -12.39 -4.06 -0.20
N PRO A 72 -11.87 -3.05 0.52
CA PRO A 72 -12.72 -2.02 1.12
C PRO A 72 -13.15 -0.98 0.07
N PRO A 73 -14.12 -0.10 0.42
CA PRO A 73 -14.54 1.01 -0.43
C PRO A 73 -13.35 1.86 -0.87
N GLU A 74 -13.30 2.21 -2.17
CA GLU A 74 -12.14 2.88 -2.76
C GLU A 74 -11.79 4.21 -2.08
N ASN A 75 -12.82 4.99 -1.74
CA ASN A 75 -12.66 6.30 -1.08
C ASN A 75 -12.03 6.19 0.32
N ASP A 76 -12.15 5.03 0.97
CA ASP A 76 -11.65 4.83 2.34
C ASP A 76 -10.22 4.30 2.35
N ARG A 77 -9.72 3.77 1.23
CA ARG A 77 -8.49 2.98 1.16
C ARG A 77 -7.28 3.68 1.78
N LEU A 78 -7.11 4.97 1.45
CA LEU A 78 -5.97 5.78 1.93
C LEU A 78 -6.09 6.09 3.42
N GLN A 79 -7.31 6.38 3.88
CA GLN A 79 -7.57 6.65 5.29
C GLN A 79 -7.32 5.40 6.15
N ILE A 80 -7.78 4.25 5.68
CA ILE A 80 -7.54 2.94 6.31
C ILE A 80 -6.03 2.70 6.49
N LEU A 81 -5.24 2.88 5.42
CA LEU A 81 -3.79 2.72 5.46
C LEU A 81 -3.15 3.68 6.46
N ASN A 82 -3.53 4.95 6.43
CA ASN A 82 -2.99 5.97 7.34
C ASN A 82 -3.27 5.64 8.81
N GLU A 83 -4.47 5.13 9.12
CA GLU A 83 -4.83 4.76 10.50
C GLU A 83 -4.06 3.54 11.00
N ALA A 84 -3.89 2.52 10.16
CA ALA A 84 -3.06 1.38 10.50
C ALA A 84 -1.59 1.78 10.70
N TRP A 85 -1.05 2.59 9.78
CA TRP A 85 0.36 2.98 9.80
C TRP A 85 0.73 3.80 11.05
N LYS A 86 -0.19 4.63 11.56
CA LYS A 86 -0.03 5.35 12.84
C LYS A 86 0.21 4.43 14.04
N VAL A 87 -0.28 3.20 13.99
CA VAL A 87 -0.10 2.19 15.04
C VAL A 87 1.16 1.36 14.79
N ILE A 88 1.32 0.86 13.56
CA ILE A 88 2.42 -0.04 13.18
C ILE A 88 3.78 0.63 13.40
N THR A 89 3.93 1.88 12.96
CA THR A 89 5.19 2.64 13.10
C THR A 89 5.61 2.93 14.55
N LYS A 90 4.70 2.77 15.52
CA LYS A 90 4.99 2.98 16.94
C LYS A 90 5.40 1.69 17.67
N LEU A 91 5.34 0.53 16.99
CA LEU A 91 5.71 -0.75 17.58
C LEU A 91 7.22 -0.81 17.83
N LYS A 92 7.59 -1.09 19.08
CA LYS A 92 9.00 -1.22 19.50
C LYS A 92 9.51 -2.66 19.43
N ASN A 93 8.60 -3.63 19.54
CA ASN A 93 8.95 -5.04 19.40
C ASN A 93 9.11 -5.34 17.89
N PRO A 94 10.27 -5.84 17.45
CA PRO A 94 10.51 -6.13 16.04
C PRO A 94 9.57 -7.19 15.46
N GLN A 95 9.19 -8.20 16.25
CA GLN A 95 8.30 -9.26 15.79
C GLN A 95 6.88 -8.73 15.58
N ASP A 96 6.37 -7.93 16.51
CA ASP A 96 5.04 -7.32 16.38
C ASP A 96 5.01 -6.37 15.18
N TYR A 97 6.08 -5.60 14.95
CA TYR A 97 6.22 -4.75 13.79
C TYR A 97 6.19 -5.55 12.49
N ILE A 98 7.03 -6.58 12.36
CA ILE A 98 7.13 -7.40 11.14
C ILE A 98 5.78 -8.07 10.85
N ASN A 99 5.16 -8.69 11.85
CA ASN A 99 3.87 -9.38 11.71
C ASN A 99 2.80 -8.42 11.15
N CYS A 100 2.70 -7.21 11.70
CA CYS A 100 1.75 -6.22 11.19
C CYS A 100 2.17 -5.68 9.82
N ALA A 101 3.44 -5.34 9.63
CA ALA A 101 3.93 -4.72 8.40
C ALA A 101 3.72 -5.62 7.18
N GLU A 102 3.99 -6.93 7.30
CA GLU A 102 3.82 -7.90 6.21
C GLU A 102 2.41 -7.87 5.62
N VAL A 103 1.39 -7.91 6.49
CA VAL A 103 -0.03 -7.88 6.08
C VAL A 103 -0.39 -6.57 5.38
N TRP A 104 0.09 -5.44 5.92
CA TRP A 104 -0.23 -4.11 5.38
C TRP A 104 0.57 -3.73 4.13
N VAL A 105 1.71 -4.39 3.88
CA VAL A 105 2.44 -4.29 2.63
C VAL A 105 1.62 -4.86 1.48
N ASP A 106 0.97 -6.02 1.63
CA ASP A 106 0.10 -6.59 0.58
C ASP A 106 -1.05 -5.63 0.24
N TYR A 107 -1.71 -5.08 1.26
CA TYR A 107 -2.76 -4.08 1.08
C TYR A 107 -2.25 -2.83 0.33
N THR A 108 -1.09 -2.32 0.73
CA THR A 108 -0.45 -1.17 0.06
C THR A 108 -0.14 -1.52 -1.38
N CYS A 109 0.40 -2.70 -1.64
CA CYS A 109 0.73 -3.14 -2.97
C CYS A 109 -0.52 -3.25 -3.85
N ARG A 110 -1.55 -3.96 -3.39
CA ARG A 110 -2.77 -4.21 -4.16
C ARG A 110 -3.51 -2.94 -4.57
N HIS A 111 -3.57 -1.95 -3.68
CA HIS A 111 -4.40 -0.77 -3.91
C HIS A 111 -3.60 0.47 -4.34
N PHE A 112 -2.30 0.48 -4.07
CA PHE A 112 -1.44 1.64 -4.29
C PHE A 112 -0.16 1.33 -5.07
N THR A 113 0.10 0.11 -5.58
CA THR A 113 1.21 -0.05 -6.56
C THR A 113 0.87 0.41 -7.96
N HIS A 114 -0.41 0.63 -8.25
CA HIS A 114 -0.81 1.52 -9.34
C HIS A 114 -0.51 3.00 -9.01
N MET A 115 0.14 3.29 -7.86
CA MET A 115 0.80 4.55 -7.62
C MET A 115 2.07 4.76 -8.47
N THR A 116 1.87 4.76 -9.79
CA THR A 116 2.44 5.77 -10.68
C THR A 116 1.32 6.76 -11.09
N PRO A 117 0.50 7.35 -10.21
CA PRO A 117 -0.74 8.00 -10.63
C PRO A 117 -0.64 9.53 -10.51
N ASP A 118 0.58 10.05 -10.38
CA ASP A 118 0.78 11.50 -10.35
C ASP A 118 1.74 11.95 -11.42
N ARG A 119 2.39 11.00 -12.14
CA ARG A 119 3.38 11.37 -13.16
C ARG A 119 4.34 12.45 -12.63
N ALA A 120 4.54 12.58 -11.32
CA ALA A 120 5.31 13.67 -10.72
C ALA A 120 6.79 13.56 -11.11
N PHE A 121 7.22 12.34 -11.47
CA PHE A 121 8.50 12.10 -12.11
C PHE A 121 8.59 12.74 -13.52
N GLU A 122 7.48 12.99 -14.21
CA GLU A 122 7.44 13.70 -15.50
C GLU A 122 7.87 15.15 -15.35
N ASP A 123 7.52 15.81 -14.23
CA ASP A 123 8.03 17.15 -13.90
C ASP A 123 9.55 17.13 -13.67
N SER A 124 10.09 15.93 -13.40
CA SER A 124 11.52 15.68 -13.22
C SER A 124 12.18 15.01 -14.44
N TYR A 125 11.52 14.94 -15.60
CA TYR A 125 12.13 14.40 -16.82
C TYR A 125 13.48 15.04 -17.18
N PRO A 126 13.69 16.36 -17.04
CA PRO A 126 15.01 16.96 -17.29
C PRO A 126 16.13 16.35 -16.42
N GLN A 127 15.84 16.09 -15.15
CA GLN A 127 16.76 15.51 -14.19
C GLN A 127 17.02 14.03 -14.51
N LEU A 128 15.97 13.28 -14.84
CA LEU A 128 16.07 11.87 -15.24
C LEU A 128 16.86 11.70 -16.55
N GLN A 129 16.64 12.57 -17.54
CA GLN A 129 17.45 12.62 -18.77
C GLN A 129 18.92 12.93 -18.48
N SER A 130 19.20 13.83 -17.52
CA SER A 130 20.56 14.12 -17.06
C SER A 130 21.23 12.91 -16.42
N ILE A 131 20.49 12.15 -15.61
CA ILE A 131 20.97 10.89 -15.02
C ILE A 131 21.28 9.88 -16.12
N ILE A 132 20.39 9.68 -17.10
CA ILE A 132 20.67 8.80 -18.25
C ILE A 132 21.97 9.19 -18.96
N LYS A 133 22.17 10.47 -19.26
CA LYS A 133 23.39 10.95 -19.93
C LYS A 133 24.65 10.61 -19.14
N LYS A 134 24.61 10.77 -17.80
CA LYS A 134 25.72 10.41 -16.92
C LYS A 134 25.95 8.91 -16.89
N VAL A 135 24.89 8.11 -16.77
CA VAL A 135 24.97 6.65 -16.80
C VAL A 135 25.61 6.19 -18.10
N ILE A 136 25.09 6.61 -19.26
CA ILE A 136 25.63 6.22 -20.57
C ILE A 136 27.10 6.58 -20.70
N ALA A 137 27.54 7.74 -20.19
CA ALA A 137 28.94 8.16 -20.27
C ALA A 137 29.91 7.21 -19.53
N HIS A 138 29.42 6.35 -18.64
CA HIS A 138 30.21 5.33 -17.95
C HIS A 138 30.26 3.98 -18.67
N PHE A 139 29.51 3.79 -19.75
CA PHE A 139 29.49 2.55 -20.53
C PHE A 139 30.03 2.78 -21.93
N HIS A 140 30.83 1.83 -22.42
CA HIS A 140 31.38 1.84 -23.79
C HIS A 140 30.75 0.78 -24.70
N ASP A 141 29.96 -0.13 -24.12
CA ASP A 141 29.29 -1.22 -24.83
C ASP A 141 27.77 -1.15 -24.57
N PHE A 142 27.02 -1.14 -25.67
CA PHE A 142 25.56 -1.08 -25.65
C PHE A 142 24.93 -2.31 -24.97
N SER A 143 25.44 -3.50 -25.26
CA SER A 143 24.94 -4.75 -24.68
C SER A 143 25.16 -4.78 -23.16
N VAL A 144 26.30 -4.27 -22.70
CA VAL A 144 26.59 -4.16 -21.26
C VAL A 144 25.62 -3.21 -20.57
N LEU A 145 25.33 -2.04 -21.17
CA LEU A 145 24.34 -1.10 -20.61
C LEU A 145 22.96 -1.76 -20.46
N PHE A 146 22.50 -2.49 -21.48
CA PHE A 146 21.19 -3.16 -21.45
C PHE A 146 21.15 -4.43 -20.59
N SER A 147 22.31 -4.96 -20.17
CA SER A 147 22.40 -6.06 -19.20
C SER A 147 22.26 -5.61 -17.74
N VAL A 148 22.29 -4.30 -17.47
CA VAL A 148 22.16 -3.76 -16.11
C VAL A 148 20.72 -3.97 -15.61
N GLU A 149 20.57 -4.70 -14.51
CA GLU A 149 19.30 -5.20 -13.97
C GLU A 149 18.19 -4.14 -13.88
N LYS A 150 18.56 -2.89 -13.54
CA LYS A 150 17.60 -1.78 -13.33
C LYS A 150 17.59 -0.73 -14.45
N PHE A 151 18.33 -0.94 -15.54
CA PHE A 151 18.40 0.04 -16.62
C PHE A 151 17.09 0.12 -17.42
N LEU A 152 16.54 -1.03 -17.83
CA LEU A 152 15.26 -1.07 -18.55
C LEU A 152 14.09 -0.53 -17.72
N PRO A 153 13.91 -0.93 -16.44
CA PRO A 153 12.91 -0.31 -15.58
C PRO A 153 13.06 1.22 -15.44
N PHE A 154 14.29 1.74 -15.44
CA PHE A 154 14.54 3.18 -15.43
C PHE A 154 14.20 3.85 -16.76
N LEU A 155 14.50 3.20 -17.89
CA LEU A 155 14.13 3.66 -19.23
C LEU A 155 12.61 3.64 -19.44
N ASP A 156 11.92 2.67 -18.87
CA ASP A 156 10.46 2.54 -18.94
C ASP A 156 9.72 3.66 -18.20
N MET A 157 10.41 4.41 -17.32
CA MET A 157 9.86 5.61 -16.69
C MET A 157 9.55 6.71 -17.69
N PHE A 158 10.19 6.76 -18.87
CA PHE A 158 9.90 7.76 -19.89
C PHE A 158 8.67 7.35 -20.69
N GLN A 159 7.49 7.82 -20.25
CA GLN A 159 6.20 7.44 -20.81
C GLN A 159 5.73 8.40 -21.92
N LYS A 160 6.18 9.66 -21.93
CA LYS A 160 5.89 10.61 -23.03
C LYS A 160 6.69 10.23 -24.27
N GLU A 161 6.01 10.04 -25.39
CA GLU A 161 6.62 9.60 -26.65
C GLU A 161 7.77 10.53 -27.10
N SER A 162 7.56 11.85 -27.06
CA SER A 162 8.60 12.83 -27.39
C SER A 162 9.86 12.68 -26.53
N VAL A 163 9.69 12.50 -25.23
CA VAL A 163 10.79 12.34 -24.26
C VAL A 163 11.51 11.01 -24.45
N ARG A 164 10.76 9.93 -24.70
CA ARG A 164 11.30 8.60 -24.99
C ARG A 164 12.16 8.62 -26.25
N VAL A 165 11.70 9.27 -27.32
CA VAL A 165 12.46 9.43 -28.56
C VAL A 165 13.78 10.18 -28.32
N GLU A 166 13.76 11.27 -27.56
CA GLU A 166 14.99 12.02 -27.21
C GLU A 166 16.00 11.17 -26.42
N VAL A 167 15.51 10.41 -25.43
CA VAL A 167 16.34 9.52 -24.61
C VAL A 167 16.95 8.40 -25.45
N CYS A 168 16.15 7.71 -26.26
CA CYS A 168 16.63 6.64 -27.13
C CYS A 168 17.64 7.17 -28.17
N LYS A 169 17.41 8.36 -28.74
CA LYS A 169 18.37 9.02 -29.62
C LYS A 169 19.70 9.28 -28.90
N CYS A 170 19.65 9.81 -27.68
CA CYS A 170 20.84 10.07 -26.87
C CYS A 170 21.64 8.78 -26.56
N ILE A 171 20.95 7.67 -26.29
CA ILE A 171 21.58 6.35 -26.11
C ILE A 171 22.27 5.93 -27.41
N MET A 172 21.54 5.94 -28.54
CA MET A 172 22.07 5.53 -29.83
C MET A 172 23.31 6.35 -30.25
N GLU A 173 23.26 7.68 -30.13
CA GLU A 173 24.38 8.56 -30.48
C GLU A 173 25.64 8.31 -29.65
N ALA A 174 25.50 7.80 -28.42
CA ALA A 174 26.66 7.48 -27.58
C ALA A 174 27.40 6.21 -28.02
N PHE A 175 26.71 5.27 -28.68
CA PHE A 175 27.26 3.96 -29.07
C PHE A 175 27.43 3.79 -30.59
N ILE A 176 26.90 4.68 -31.42
CA ILE A 176 27.02 4.65 -32.90
C ILE A 176 28.32 5.32 -33.41
N LYS A 177 29.32 5.53 -32.54
CA LYS A 177 30.64 6.02 -32.98
C LYS A 177 31.50 4.91 -33.59
#